data_AF-A0A1R3RAD7-F1
#
_entry.id   AF-A0A1R3RAD7-F1
#
_cell.length_a   1.000
_cell.length_b   1.000
_cell.length_c   1.000
_cell.angle_alpha   90.00
_cell.angle_beta   90.00
_cell.angle_gamma   90.00
#
_symmetry.space_group_name_H-M   'P 1'
#
loop_
_entity.id
_entity.type
_entity.pdbx_description
1 polymer ?
#
loop_
_entity_poly.entity_id
_entity_poly.type
_entity_poly.pdbx_seq_one_letter_code
_entity_poly.pdbx_strand_id
1 'polypeptide(L)'
;MPYFTLDRDSSNYSTGLTRHLDTTVEEYVFPILIALAWCNAIELVILCFNTFRRYTGLYFWSLLIASISIIPFGLGYLLKMFAITFTHYFLEIVIVDIGWAGMVTGQSLVLWSRLHLVLRHKKLLHALLYLIIIDGLLLHTSSTALELAVNALPDSPAVNLGFGIIERIQLVWFCVQELILSGIYIRETIRMLHMDSGGLSRSVLVQLLLVNILIILLDVSVVAIQYAGYFTFQVTFKALVYSIKLKLEYVILGRLVDVAYIRAQSEAPRFRF
;
A
#
# COMPACT_ATOMS: atom_id res chain seq x y z
N MET A 1 12.80 29.37 -11.30
CA MET A 1 13.05 27.92 -11.34
C MET A 1 12.50 27.32 -10.07
N PRO A 2 11.83 26.16 -10.10
CA PRO A 2 11.42 25.47 -8.89
C PRO A 2 12.67 25.16 -8.05
N TYR A 3 12.60 25.43 -6.75
CA TYR A 3 13.66 25.15 -5.79
C TYR A 3 13.09 24.19 -4.75
N PHE A 4 13.90 23.22 -4.32
CA PHE A 4 13.48 22.24 -3.32
C PHE A 4 13.21 22.98 -1.99
N THR A 5 11.94 23.06 -1.61
CA THR A 5 11.57 23.59 -0.31
C THR A 5 11.65 22.44 0.67
N LEU A 6 12.72 22.42 1.48
CA LEU A 6 12.66 21.73 2.77
C LEU A 6 11.37 22.15 3.46
N ASP A 7 10.72 21.20 4.12
CA ASP A 7 9.54 21.42 4.93
C ASP A 7 9.93 22.31 6.13
N ARG A 8 10.21 23.59 5.87
CA ARG A 8 10.70 24.58 6.83
C ARG A 8 9.61 24.88 7.86
N ASP A 9 8.35 24.61 7.51
CA ASP A 9 7.20 24.70 8.41
C ASP A 9 7.15 23.52 9.40
N SER A 10 7.79 22.38 9.11
CA SER A 10 7.96 21.29 10.10
C SER A 10 8.84 21.66 11.29
N SER A 11 9.62 22.74 11.21
CA SER A 11 10.32 23.30 12.37
C SER A 11 9.34 23.88 13.42
N ASN A 12 8.15 24.32 13.00
CA ASN A 12 7.07 24.77 13.88
C ASN A 12 6.11 23.64 14.29
N TYR A 13 6.17 22.47 13.65
CA TYR A 13 5.37 21.27 13.94
C TYR A 13 6.05 20.29 14.89
N SER A 14 7.11 20.72 15.59
CA SER A 14 7.93 19.84 16.40
C SER A 14 7.23 19.43 17.70
N THR A 15 6.72 18.19 17.72
CA THR A 15 6.56 17.40 18.96
C THR A 15 7.92 17.06 19.61
N GLY A 16 9.03 17.60 19.10
CA GLY A 16 10.42 17.26 19.47
C GLY A 16 10.92 15.92 18.92
N LEU A 17 10.11 15.22 18.11
CA LEU A 17 10.38 13.84 17.67
C LEU A 17 10.75 13.70 16.18
N THR A 18 10.72 14.78 15.40
CA THR A 18 10.98 14.76 13.96
C THR A 18 12.47 14.93 13.67
N ARG A 19 13.02 14.05 12.83
CA ARG A 19 14.41 14.10 12.37
C ARG A 19 14.44 14.32 10.87
N HIS A 20 15.34 15.19 10.43
CA HIS A 20 15.61 15.44 9.02
C HIS A 20 16.86 14.69 8.58
N LEU A 21 16.91 14.32 7.30
CA LEU A 21 18.14 13.90 6.67
C LEU A 21 18.92 15.16 6.24
N ASP A 22 20.16 14.96 5.80
CA ASP A 22 20.92 16.07 5.21
C ASP A 22 20.17 16.62 3.97
N THR A 23 20.17 17.93 3.80
CA THR A 23 19.31 18.63 2.83
C THR A 23 19.59 18.20 1.39
N THR A 24 20.86 17.96 1.07
CA THR A 24 21.28 17.40 -0.21
C THR A 24 20.78 15.96 -0.40
N VAL A 25 20.71 15.17 0.67
CA VAL A 25 20.19 13.79 0.60
C VAL A 25 18.69 13.80 0.36
N GLU A 26 17.94 14.69 1.01
CA GLU A 26 16.49 14.82 0.83
C GLU A 26 16.11 15.19 -0.61
N GLU A 27 16.84 16.13 -1.21
CA GLU A 27 16.60 16.62 -2.58
C GLU A 27 16.72 15.52 -3.65
N TYR A 28 17.61 14.53 -3.45
CA TYR A 28 17.77 13.42 -4.38
C TYR A 28 16.94 12.19 -4.01
N VAL A 29 16.93 11.79 -2.73
CA VAL A 29 16.32 10.53 -2.31
C VAL A 29 14.81 10.56 -2.48
N PHE A 30 14.13 11.64 -2.07
CA PHE A 30 12.67 11.69 -2.10
C PHE A 30 12.10 11.62 -3.52
N PRO A 31 12.59 12.40 -4.50
CA PRO A 31 12.12 12.26 -5.88
C PRO A 31 12.46 10.91 -6.50
N ILE A 32 13.63 10.32 -6.19
CA ILE A 32 14.00 8.99 -6.69
C ILE A 32 13.02 7.92 -6.19
N LEU A 33 12.65 7.95 -4.91
CA LEU A 33 11.68 7.00 -4.36
C LEU A 33 10.30 7.12 -5.04
N ILE A 34 9.83 8.35 -5.25
CA ILE A 34 8.57 8.61 -5.96
C ILE A 34 8.66 8.13 -7.41
N ALA A 35 9.76 8.42 -8.11
CA ALA A 35 9.99 7.99 -9.49
C ALA A 35 9.96 6.46 -9.61
N LEU A 36 10.63 5.74 -8.70
CA LEU A 36 10.59 4.28 -8.65
C LEU A 36 9.17 3.76 -8.38
N ALA A 37 8.44 4.39 -7.47
CA ALA A 37 7.05 4.05 -7.17
C ALA A 37 6.15 4.22 -8.41
N TRP A 38 6.33 5.31 -9.17
CA TRP A 38 5.62 5.56 -10.42
C TRP A 38 5.97 4.57 -11.52
N CYS A 39 7.25 4.26 -11.72
CA CYS A 39 7.66 3.23 -12.68
C CYS A 39 6.95 1.89 -12.40
N ASN A 40 6.95 1.46 -11.13
CA ASN A 40 6.26 0.24 -10.70
C ASN A 40 4.74 0.34 -10.90
N ALA A 41 4.12 1.48 -10.54
CA ALA A 41 2.69 1.69 -10.70
C ALA A 41 2.25 1.65 -12.16
N ILE A 42 2.98 2.33 -13.06
CA ILE A 42 2.71 2.34 -14.50
C ILE A 42 2.83 0.93 -15.08
N GLU A 43 3.90 0.21 -14.73
CA GLU A 43 4.09 -1.18 -15.13
C GLU A 43 2.91 -2.05 -14.67
N LEU A 44 2.46 -1.90 -13.42
CA LEU A 44 1.31 -2.64 -12.89
C LEU A 44 0.00 -2.32 -13.61
N VAL A 45 -0.24 -1.04 -13.94
CA VAL A 45 -1.42 -0.64 -14.72
C VAL A 45 -1.41 -1.30 -16.09
N ILE A 46 -0.27 -1.29 -16.78
CA ILE A 46 -0.09 -1.95 -18.08
C ILE A 46 -0.32 -3.47 -17.94
N LEU A 47 0.26 -4.09 -16.92
CA LEU A 47 0.09 -5.53 -16.65
C LEU A 47 -1.37 -5.89 -16.35
N CYS A 48 -2.11 -5.05 -15.63
CA CYS A 48 -3.54 -5.25 -15.37
C CYS A 48 -4.34 -5.31 -16.67
N PHE A 49 -4.12 -4.39 -17.61
CA PHE A 49 -4.84 -4.41 -18.88
C PHE A 49 -4.39 -5.53 -19.83
N ASN A 50 -3.13 -5.94 -19.76
CA ASN A 50 -2.61 -7.02 -20.62
C ASN A 50 -2.98 -8.42 -20.13
N THR A 51 -3.12 -8.63 -18.82
CA THR A 51 -3.30 -9.98 -18.24
C THR A 51 -4.76 -10.36 -18.02
N PHE A 52 -5.61 -9.41 -17.64
CA PHE A 52 -7.01 -9.73 -17.34
C PHE A 52 -7.87 -9.65 -18.59
N ARG A 53 -8.44 -10.80 -19.01
CA ARG A 53 -9.39 -10.84 -20.14
C ARG A 53 -10.79 -10.32 -19.80
N ARG A 54 -11.15 -10.22 -18.52
CA ARG A 54 -12.46 -9.74 -18.04
C ARG A 54 -12.27 -8.80 -16.85
N TYR A 55 -12.77 -7.57 -17.00
CA TYR A 55 -12.61 -6.48 -16.02
C TYR A 55 -13.74 -6.42 -14.99
N THR A 56 -14.19 -7.58 -14.48
CA THR A 56 -15.36 -7.66 -13.59
C THR A 56 -15.02 -8.11 -12.16
N GLY A 57 -13.82 -8.64 -11.91
CA GLY A 57 -13.44 -9.14 -10.60
C GLY A 57 -13.03 -8.04 -9.63
N LEU A 58 -13.41 -8.18 -8.35
CA LEU A 58 -12.98 -7.27 -7.27
C LEU A 58 -11.45 -7.19 -7.16
N TYR A 59 -10.74 -8.29 -7.42
CA TYR A 59 -9.28 -8.31 -7.47
C TYR A 59 -8.73 -7.36 -8.53
N PHE A 60 -9.31 -7.38 -9.75
CA PHE A 60 -8.86 -6.51 -10.84
C PHE A 60 -9.04 -5.03 -10.46
N TRP A 61 -10.23 -4.67 -9.99
CA TRP A 61 -10.53 -3.28 -9.63
C TRP A 61 -9.71 -2.80 -8.45
N SER A 62 -9.53 -3.62 -7.40
CA SER A 62 -8.69 -3.25 -6.26
C SER A 62 -7.24 -3.06 -6.66
N LEU A 63 -6.66 -3.98 -7.44
CA LEU A 63 -5.29 -3.88 -7.93
C LEU A 63 -5.09 -2.66 -8.84
N LEU A 64 -6.01 -2.42 -9.78
CA LEU A 64 -5.94 -1.30 -10.71
C LEU A 64 -6.06 0.04 -9.97
N ILE A 65 -7.06 0.19 -9.11
CA ILE A 65 -7.28 1.43 -8.35
C ILE A 65 -6.08 1.71 -7.44
N ALA A 66 -5.61 0.72 -6.67
CA ALA A 66 -4.45 0.88 -5.81
C ALA A 66 -3.20 1.31 -6.59
N SER A 67 -2.98 0.72 -7.77
CA SER A 67 -1.84 1.05 -8.64
C SER A 67 -1.94 2.46 -9.20
N ILE A 68 -3.11 2.87 -9.71
CA ILE A 68 -3.34 4.22 -10.24
C ILE A 68 -3.18 5.25 -9.12
N SER A 69 -3.66 4.96 -7.91
CA SER A 69 -3.64 5.86 -6.75
C SER A 69 -2.22 6.21 -6.24
N ILE A 70 -1.20 5.41 -6.54
CA ILE A 70 0.21 5.76 -6.25
C ILE A 70 0.65 6.99 -7.03
N ILE A 71 0.12 7.20 -8.24
CA ILE A 71 0.49 8.32 -9.11
C ILE A 71 0.10 9.67 -8.48
N PRO A 72 -1.19 9.95 -8.18
CA PRO A 72 -1.58 11.19 -7.52
C PRO A 72 -0.95 11.33 -6.13
N PHE A 73 -0.77 10.24 -5.37
CA PHE A 73 -0.06 10.29 -4.09
C PHE A 73 1.36 10.90 -4.25
N GLY A 74 2.16 10.36 -5.18
CA GLY A 74 3.48 10.91 -5.47
C GLY A 74 3.44 12.31 -6.09
N LEU A 75 2.43 12.61 -6.91
CA LEU A 75 2.31 13.89 -7.60
C LEU A 75 2.09 15.03 -6.60
N GLY A 76 1.17 14.86 -5.66
CA GLY A 76 0.90 15.88 -4.64
C GLY A 76 2.14 16.19 -3.80
N TYR A 77 2.93 15.17 -3.42
CA TYR A 77 4.19 15.40 -2.71
C TYR A 77 5.25 16.10 -3.56
N LEU A 78 5.40 15.76 -4.85
CA LEU A 78 6.32 16.49 -5.73
C LEU A 78 5.90 17.95 -5.89
N LEU A 79 4.61 18.21 -6.10
CA LEU A 79 4.09 19.58 -6.21
C LEU A 79 4.37 20.39 -4.94
N LYS A 80 4.20 19.76 -3.76
CA LYS A 80 4.49 20.36 -2.45
C LYS A 80 5.99 20.60 -2.24
N MET A 81 6.85 19.61 -2.50
CA MET A 81 8.31 19.68 -2.30
C MET A 81 9.02 20.71 -3.18
N PHE A 82 8.48 20.98 -4.38
CA PHE A 82 9.06 21.92 -5.33
C PHE A 82 8.30 23.26 -5.40
N ALA A 83 7.33 23.47 -4.50
CA ALA A 83 6.47 24.66 -4.43
C ALA A 83 5.93 25.09 -5.81
N ILE A 84 5.39 24.12 -6.57
CA ILE A 84 5.02 24.32 -7.99
C ILE A 84 3.68 25.06 -8.11
N THR A 85 2.76 24.90 -7.15
CA THR A 85 1.43 25.52 -7.24
C THR A 85 1.28 26.77 -6.36
N PHE A 86 0.35 27.63 -6.73
CA PHE A 86 -0.01 28.86 -6.00
C PHE A 86 -1.27 28.68 -5.13
N THR A 87 -1.53 27.47 -4.63
CA THR A 87 -2.79 27.15 -3.91
C THR A 87 -2.63 27.11 -2.39
N HIS A 88 -1.51 27.63 -1.85
CA HIS A 88 -1.17 27.49 -0.43
C HIS A 88 -1.24 26.02 0.05
N TYR A 89 -0.73 25.08 -0.76
CA TYR A 89 -0.69 23.64 -0.50
C TYR A 89 -2.02 22.88 -0.38
N PHE A 90 -3.18 23.54 -0.42
CA PHE A 90 -4.48 22.87 -0.30
C PHE A 90 -4.76 21.89 -1.44
N LEU A 91 -4.41 22.27 -2.68
CA LEU A 91 -4.62 21.38 -3.83
C LEU A 91 -3.73 20.15 -3.73
N GLU A 92 -2.48 20.33 -3.33
CA GLU A 92 -1.50 19.27 -3.15
C GLU A 92 -1.94 18.27 -2.10
N ILE A 93 -2.42 18.74 -0.94
CA ILE A 93 -2.95 17.89 0.14
C ILE A 93 -4.12 17.05 -0.37
N VAL A 94 -5.09 17.65 -1.08
CA VAL A 94 -6.23 16.91 -1.62
C VAL A 94 -5.79 15.84 -2.63
N ILE A 95 -4.83 16.14 -3.49
CA ILE A 95 -4.27 15.18 -4.46
C ILE A 95 -3.56 14.03 -3.72
N VAL A 96 -2.75 14.36 -2.71
CA VAL A 96 -2.09 13.36 -1.84
C VAL A 96 -3.13 12.46 -1.20
N ASP A 97 -4.14 13.03 -0.55
CA ASP A 97 -5.10 12.30 0.27
C ASP A 97 -5.98 11.35 -0.56
N ILE A 98 -6.40 11.78 -1.74
CA ILE A 98 -7.13 10.92 -2.68
C ILE A 98 -6.24 9.73 -3.11
N GLY A 99 -4.98 10.01 -3.43
CA GLY A 99 -4.01 8.98 -3.77
C GLY A 99 -3.73 8.03 -2.60
N TRP A 100 -3.57 8.57 -1.40
CA TRP A 100 -3.31 7.82 -0.19
C TRP A 100 -4.48 6.88 0.17
N ALA A 101 -5.71 7.40 0.17
CA ALA A 101 -6.90 6.62 0.51
C ALA A 101 -7.11 5.47 -0.47
N GLY A 102 -6.96 5.72 -1.77
CA GLY A 102 -7.07 4.69 -2.81
C GLY A 102 -5.93 3.66 -2.76
N MET A 103 -4.70 4.11 -2.48
CA MET A 103 -3.52 3.23 -2.38
C MET A 103 -3.62 2.28 -1.19
N VAL A 104 -3.86 2.81 0.02
CA VAL A 104 -3.87 2.01 1.27
C VAL A 104 -5.10 1.09 1.33
N THR A 105 -6.28 1.63 1.06
CA THR A 105 -7.52 0.83 1.07
C THR A 105 -7.53 -0.17 -0.07
N GLY A 106 -7.09 0.25 -1.26
CA GLY A 106 -7.00 -0.61 -2.43
C GLY A 106 -6.09 -1.82 -2.17
N GLN A 107 -4.92 -1.61 -1.58
CA GLN A 107 -4.02 -2.70 -1.18
C GLN A 107 -4.67 -3.67 -0.19
N SER A 108 -5.38 -3.16 0.82
CA SER A 108 -6.12 -4.01 1.76
C SER A 108 -7.22 -4.83 1.06
N LEU A 109 -7.89 -4.26 0.05
CA LEU A 109 -8.88 -4.95 -0.76
C LEU A 109 -8.27 -6.00 -1.70
N VAL A 110 -7.03 -5.81 -2.17
CA VAL A 110 -6.28 -6.84 -2.92
C VAL A 110 -6.03 -8.05 -2.02
N LEU A 111 -5.52 -7.82 -0.81
CA LEU A 111 -5.30 -8.88 0.19
C LEU A 111 -6.61 -9.61 0.54
N TRP A 112 -7.68 -8.86 0.78
CA TRP A 112 -9.00 -9.43 1.04
C TRP A 112 -9.52 -10.25 -0.14
N SER A 113 -9.33 -9.77 -1.38
CA SER A 113 -9.76 -10.47 -2.60
C SER A 113 -9.03 -11.80 -2.77
N ARG A 114 -7.75 -11.88 -2.38
CA ARG A 114 -7.01 -13.16 -2.35
C ARG A 114 -7.52 -14.07 -1.26
N LEU A 115 -7.74 -13.53 -0.08
CA LEU A 115 -8.27 -14.30 1.04
C LEU A 115 -9.65 -14.87 0.71
N HIS A 116 -10.47 -14.17 -0.08
CA HIS A 116 -11.77 -14.67 -0.57
C HIS A 116 -11.65 -16.01 -1.32
N LEU A 117 -10.55 -16.21 -2.05
CA LEU A 117 -10.31 -17.43 -2.83
C LEU A 117 -9.84 -18.61 -1.97
N VAL A 118 -9.14 -18.34 -0.87
CA VAL A 118 -8.51 -19.37 -0.02
C VAL A 118 -9.37 -19.69 1.21
N LEU A 119 -9.99 -18.69 1.81
CA LEU A 119 -10.74 -18.82 3.06
C LEU A 119 -12.16 -19.30 2.81
N ARG A 120 -12.50 -20.48 3.36
CA ARG A 120 -13.86 -21.05 3.29
C ARG A 120 -14.85 -20.38 4.25
N HIS A 121 -14.37 -19.80 5.35
CA HIS A 121 -15.20 -19.26 6.42
C HIS A 121 -15.76 -17.87 6.08
N LYS A 122 -16.94 -17.83 5.42
CA LYS A 122 -17.54 -16.59 4.89
C LYS A 122 -17.83 -15.52 5.94
N LYS A 123 -18.20 -15.88 7.18
CA LYS A 123 -18.44 -14.86 8.23
C LYS A 123 -17.19 -14.07 8.58
N LEU A 124 -16.04 -14.75 8.67
CA LEU A 124 -14.76 -14.10 8.95
C LEU A 124 -14.35 -13.20 7.78
N LEU A 125 -14.57 -13.66 6.55
CA LEU A 125 -14.27 -12.86 5.36
C LEU A 125 -15.08 -11.56 5.32
N HIS A 126 -16.38 -11.60 5.63
CA HIS A 126 -17.19 -10.37 5.71
C HIS A 126 -16.76 -9.48 6.88
N ALA A 127 -16.42 -10.05 8.04
CA ALA A 127 -15.90 -9.27 9.17
C ALA A 127 -14.62 -8.51 8.80
N LEU A 128 -13.71 -9.13 8.06
CA LEU A 128 -12.49 -8.48 7.56
C LEU A 128 -12.81 -7.39 6.53
N LEU A 129 -13.84 -7.56 5.71
CA LEU A 129 -14.28 -6.51 4.79
C LEU A 129 -14.83 -5.30 5.57
N TYR A 130 -15.66 -5.55 6.58
CA TYR A 130 -16.19 -4.48 7.44
C TYR A 130 -15.08 -3.73 8.18
N LEU A 131 -14.04 -4.44 8.65
CA LEU A 131 -12.84 -3.82 9.22
C LEU A 131 -12.21 -2.82 8.24
N ILE A 132 -11.91 -3.25 7.02
CA ILE A 132 -11.30 -2.40 5.98
C ILE A 132 -12.14 -1.15 5.69
N ILE A 133 -13.46 -1.32 5.58
CA ILE A 133 -14.37 -0.22 5.23
C ILE A 133 -14.50 0.78 6.37
N ILE A 134 -14.72 0.30 7.60
CA ILE A 134 -14.94 1.16 8.77
C ILE A 134 -13.66 1.94 9.08
N ASP A 135 -12.53 1.25 9.14
CA ASP A 135 -11.25 1.87 9.48
C ASP A 135 -10.81 2.82 8.37
N GLY A 136 -11.00 2.44 7.10
CA GLY A 136 -10.77 3.32 5.96
C GLY A 136 -11.57 4.62 6.07
N LEU A 137 -12.88 4.55 6.35
CA LEU A 137 -13.71 5.75 6.47
C LEU A 137 -13.24 6.66 7.62
N LEU A 138 -13.04 6.07 8.81
CA LEU A 138 -12.70 6.83 10.01
C LEU A 138 -11.29 7.44 9.93
N LEU A 139 -10.29 6.64 9.56
CA LEU A 139 -8.89 7.08 9.55
C LEU A 139 -8.60 7.99 8.37
N HIS A 140 -9.10 7.72 7.16
CA HIS A 140 -8.90 8.63 6.03
C HIS A 140 -9.53 10.00 6.30
N THR A 141 -10.77 10.01 6.80
CA THR A 141 -11.48 11.27 7.05
C THR A 141 -10.84 12.09 8.16
N SER A 142 -10.48 11.45 9.29
CA SER A 142 -9.86 12.16 10.42
C SER A 142 -8.47 12.70 10.07
N SER A 143 -7.66 11.94 9.34
CA SER A 143 -6.33 12.38 8.92
C SER A 143 -6.38 13.49 7.89
N THR A 144 -7.22 13.38 6.85
CA THR A 144 -7.42 14.45 5.87
C THR A 144 -7.93 15.73 6.53
N ALA A 145 -8.89 15.63 7.45
CA ALA A 145 -9.40 16.79 8.16
C ALA A 145 -8.32 17.48 8.99
N LEU A 146 -7.47 16.71 9.69
CA LEU A 146 -6.37 17.26 10.48
C LEU A 146 -5.23 17.81 9.62
N GLU A 147 -4.91 17.19 8.49
CA GLU A 147 -3.88 17.69 7.57
C GLU A 147 -4.29 19.04 6.95
N LEU A 148 -5.55 19.14 6.50
CA LEU A 148 -6.11 20.41 6.02
C LEU A 148 -6.15 21.47 7.13
N ALA A 149 -6.47 21.07 8.37
CA ALA A 149 -6.50 21.98 9.50
C ALA A 149 -5.10 22.50 9.86
N VAL A 150 -4.06 21.65 9.82
CA VAL A 150 -2.66 22.06 10.00
C VAL A 150 -2.28 23.10 8.95
N ASN A 151 -2.65 22.87 7.69
CA ASN A 151 -2.36 23.81 6.60
C ASN A 151 -3.11 25.14 6.74
N ALA A 152 -4.33 25.12 7.30
CA ALA A 152 -5.13 26.34 7.53
C ALA A 152 -4.72 27.12 8.79
N LEU A 153 -4.20 26.43 9.81
CA LEU A 153 -3.87 26.98 11.13
C LEU A 153 -2.46 26.54 11.56
N PRO A 154 -1.40 26.94 10.83
CA PRO A 154 -0.04 26.43 11.04
C PRO A 154 0.51 26.74 12.44
N ASP A 155 0.12 27.87 13.02
CA ASP A 155 0.59 28.32 14.33
C ASP A 155 -0.13 27.66 15.52
N SER A 156 -1.11 26.80 15.29
CA SER A 156 -1.92 26.18 16.35
C SER A 156 -1.26 24.92 16.91
N PRO A 157 -0.71 24.95 18.15
CA PRO A 157 0.01 23.79 18.70
C PRO A 157 -0.92 22.59 18.92
N ALA A 158 -2.20 22.84 19.21
CA ALA A 158 -3.18 21.79 19.45
C ALA A 158 -3.52 21.01 18.17
N VAL A 159 -3.67 21.71 17.03
CA VAL A 159 -3.96 21.08 15.74
C VAL A 159 -2.75 20.27 15.27
N ASN A 160 -1.55 20.83 15.41
CA ASN A 160 -0.29 20.18 15.05
C ASN A 160 -0.03 18.91 15.87
N LEU A 161 -0.27 18.97 17.19
CA LEU A 161 -0.20 17.81 18.06
C LEU A 161 -1.24 16.75 17.67
N GLY A 162 -2.48 17.18 17.39
CA GLY A 162 -3.56 16.30 16.95
C GLY A 162 -3.20 15.54 15.67
N PHE A 163 -2.67 16.24 14.66
CA PHE A 163 -2.20 15.63 13.42
C PHE A 163 -1.05 14.63 13.68
N GLY A 164 -0.05 15.00 14.48
CA GLY A 164 1.06 14.11 14.81
C GLY A 164 0.64 12.83 15.56
N ILE A 165 -0.42 12.90 16.37
CA ILE A 165 -0.99 11.73 17.07
C ILE A 165 -1.77 10.85 16.09
N ILE A 166 -2.71 11.42 15.32
CA ILE A 166 -3.54 10.63 14.40
C ILE A 166 -2.69 9.94 13.35
N GLU A 167 -1.64 10.62 12.86
CA GLU A 167 -0.75 10.12 11.82
C GLU A 167 0.00 8.84 12.27
N ARG A 168 0.42 8.78 13.54
CA ARG A 168 1.05 7.58 14.12
C ARG A 168 0.04 6.47 14.35
N ILE A 169 -1.14 6.83 14.86
CA ILE A 169 -2.22 5.87 15.13
C ILE A 169 -2.66 5.20 13.83
N GLN A 170 -2.98 5.97 12.78
CA GLN A 170 -3.45 5.43 11.52
C GLN A 170 -2.41 4.50 10.88
N LEU A 171 -1.12 4.83 10.99
CA LEU A 171 -0.07 4.09 10.33
C LEU A 171 0.11 2.72 10.99
N VAL A 172 0.09 2.68 12.33
CA VAL A 172 0.10 1.40 13.08
C VAL A 172 -1.18 0.63 12.82
N TRP A 173 -2.32 1.30 12.78
CA TRP A 173 -3.61 0.65 12.60
C TRP A 173 -3.74 -0.04 11.24
N PHE A 174 -3.42 0.66 10.14
CA PHE A 174 -3.40 0.06 8.81
C PHE A 174 -2.35 -1.06 8.69
N CYS A 175 -1.19 -0.92 9.34
CA CYS A 175 -0.21 -2.00 9.42
C CYS A 175 -0.81 -3.24 10.10
N VAL A 176 -1.42 -3.09 11.29
CA VAL A 176 -2.07 -4.19 12.01
C VAL A 176 -3.18 -4.84 11.16
N GLN A 177 -3.98 -4.05 10.46
CA GLN A 177 -4.99 -4.56 9.52
C GLN A 177 -4.36 -5.43 8.42
N GLU A 178 -3.29 -4.96 7.78
CA GLU A 178 -2.57 -5.71 6.74
C GLU A 178 -1.91 -6.98 7.30
N LEU A 179 -1.38 -6.93 8.52
CA LEU A 179 -0.82 -8.09 9.23
C LEU A 179 -1.90 -9.14 9.56
N ILE A 180 -3.10 -8.71 9.97
CA ILE A 180 -4.23 -9.62 10.24
C ILE A 180 -4.64 -10.31 8.94
N LEU A 181 -4.83 -9.57 7.84
CA LEU A 181 -5.18 -10.12 6.54
C LEU A 181 -4.13 -11.13 6.06
N SER A 182 -2.85 -10.74 6.10
CA SER A 182 -1.72 -11.56 5.68
C SER A 182 -1.53 -12.79 6.57
N GLY A 183 -1.69 -12.66 7.89
CA GLY A 183 -1.55 -13.75 8.85
C GLY A 183 -2.62 -14.83 8.67
N ILE A 184 -3.88 -14.43 8.44
CA ILE A 184 -4.95 -15.39 8.13
C ILE A 184 -4.68 -16.08 6.80
N TYR A 185 -4.24 -15.34 5.77
CA TYR A 185 -3.88 -15.92 4.48
C TYR A 185 -2.76 -16.97 4.62
N ILE A 186 -1.70 -16.65 5.37
CA ILE A 186 -0.58 -17.56 5.63
C ILE A 186 -1.07 -18.83 6.33
N ARG A 187 -1.89 -18.70 7.37
CA ARG A 187 -2.42 -19.84 8.12
C ARG A 187 -3.20 -20.80 7.21
N GLU A 188 -4.11 -20.28 6.39
CA GLU A 188 -4.89 -21.12 5.47
C GLU A 188 -4.01 -21.71 4.35
N THR A 189 -3.01 -20.98 3.87
CA THR A 189 -2.04 -21.48 2.88
C THR A 189 -1.22 -22.64 3.42
N ILE A 190 -0.72 -22.54 4.66
CA ILE A 190 0.01 -23.63 5.34
C ILE A 190 -0.89 -24.85 5.54
N ARG A 191 -2.16 -24.63 5.89
CA ARG A 191 -3.13 -25.73 6.00
C ARG A 191 -3.33 -26.45 4.67
N MET A 192 -3.43 -25.72 3.55
CA MET A 192 -3.48 -26.32 2.22
C MET A 192 -2.20 -27.08 1.88
N LEU A 193 -1.03 -26.55 2.27
CA LEU A 193 0.26 -27.19 2.05
C LEU A 193 0.40 -28.55 2.75
N HIS A 194 -0.11 -28.66 3.98
CA HIS A 194 -0.11 -29.93 4.71
C HIS A 194 -1.07 -30.97 4.12
N MET A 195 -2.10 -30.52 3.41
CA MET A 195 -3.10 -31.40 2.78
C MET A 195 -2.72 -31.83 1.35
N ASP A 196 -1.70 -31.22 0.75
CA ASP A 196 -1.31 -31.50 -0.63
C ASP A 196 -0.12 -32.46 -0.70
N SER A 197 -0.31 -33.62 -1.34
CA SER A 197 0.72 -34.65 -1.53
C SER A 197 1.58 -34.45 -2.79
N GLY A 198 1.32 -33.40 -3.60
CA GLY A 198 2.04 -33.12 -4.84
C GLY A 198 3.24 -32.19 -4.68
N GLY A 199 4.45 -32.63 -5.06
CA GLY A 199 5.69 -31.86 -4.94
C GLY A 199 5.73 -30.53 -5.71
N LEU A 200 5.07 -30.45 -6.88
CA LEU A 200 5.02 -29.22 -7.70
C LEU A 200 4.16 -28.13 -7.06
N SER A 201 3.00 -28.50 -6.51
CA SER A 201 2.09 -27.58 -5.80
C SER A 201 2.73 -27.06 -4.50
N ARG A 202 3.48 -27.92 -3.80
CA ARG A 202 4.23 -27.56 -2.60
C ARG A 202 5.25 -26.45 -2.86
N SER A 203 6.02 -26.53 -3.95
CA SER A 203 7.02 -25.50 -4.29
C SER A 203 6.37 -24.13 -4.52
N VAL A 204 5.25 -24.09 -5.25
CA VAL A 204 4.52 -22.83 -5.50
C VAL A 204 3.94 -22.28 -4.21
N LEU A 205 3.30 -23.10 -3.37
CA LEU A 205 2.76 -22.65 -2.08
C LEU A 205 3.84 -22.08 -1.15
N VAL A 206 5.06 -22.64 -1.15
CA VAL A 206 6.20 -22.09 -0.40
C VAL A 206 6.64 -20.74 -0.96
N GLN A 207 6.70 -20.58 -2.29
CA GLN A 207 6.99 -19.27 -2.88
C GLN A 207 5.95 -18.22 -2.49
N LEU A 208 4.66 -18.58 -2.51
CA LEU A 208 3.58 -17.69 -2.08
C LEU A 208 3.71 -17.29 -0.61
N LEU A 209 4.17 -18.21 0.25
CA LEU A 209 4.43 -17.93 1.66
C LEU A 209 5.60 -16.93 1.83
N LEU A 210 6.71 -17.13 1.12
CA LEU A 210 7.87 -16.24 1.17
C LEU A 210 7.52 -14.81 0.75
N VAL A 211 6.71 -14.65 -0.30
CA VAL A 211 6.29 -13.33 -0.76
C VAL A 211 5.40 -12.62 0.28
N ASN A 212 4.49 -13.32 0.94
CA ASN A 212 3.68 -12.73 2.02
C ASN A 212 4.53 -12.31 3.23
N ILE A 213 5.57 -13.07 3.58
CA ILE A 213 6.51 -12.68 4.64
C ILE A 213 7.23 -11.39 4.25
N LEU A 214 7.65 -11.25 2.99
CA LEU A 214 8.27 -10.02 2.50
C LEU A 214 7.32 -8.82 2.61
N ILE A 215 6.04 -8.99 2.29
CA ILE A 215 5.01 -7.93 2.46
C ILE A 215 4.91 -7.48 3.91
N ILE A 216 4.88 -8.42 4.86
CA ILE A 216 4.87 -8.13 6.30
C ILE A 216 6.13 -7.36 6.74
N LEU A 217 7.30 -7.72 6.22
CA LEU A 217 8.54 -6.99 6.54
C LEU A 217 8.50 -5.56 6.00
N LEU A 218 7.95 -5.37 4.81
CA LEU A 218 7.75 -4.05 4.22
C LEU A 218 6.78 -3.20 5.06
N ASP A 219 5.69 -3.78 5.56
CA ASP A 219 4.77 -3.11 6.51
C ASP A 219 5.48 -2.58 7.75
N VAL A 220 6.22 -3.47 8.42
CA VAL A 220 6.93 -3.13 9.67
C VAL A 220 8.01 -2.07 9.41
N SER A 221 8.67 -2.10 8.24
CA SER A 221 9.68 -1.09 7.89
C SER A 221 9.12 0.33 7.82
N VAL A 222 7.91 0.50 7.27
CA VAL A 222 7.25 1.81 7.20
C VAL A 222 6.93 2.34 8.59
N VAL A 223 6.44 1.48 9.49
CA VAL A 223 6.19 1.83 10.91
C VAL A 223 7.49 2.19 11.61
N ALA A 224 8.54 1.39 11.43
CA ALA A 224 9.84 1.62 12.08
C ALA A 224 10.42 3.00 11.71
N ILE A 225 10.34 3.39 10.44
CA ILE A 225 10.81 4.71 9.98
C ILE A 225 9.99 5.84 10.62
N GLN A 226 8.67 5.68 10.74
CA GLN A 226 7.82 6.69 11.38
C GLN A 226 8.20 6.92 12.84
N TYR A 227 8.41 5.85 13.59
CA TYR A 227 8.80 5.91 15.01
C TYR A 227 10.28 6.27 15.21
N ALA A 228 11.12 6.15 14.18
CA ALA A 228 12.47 6.70 14.18
C ALA A 228 12.51 8.23 14.00
N GLY A 229 11.37 8.84 13.64
CA GLY A 229 11.18 10.29 13.53
C GLY A 229 11.30 10.86 12.11
N TYR A 230 11.52 10.03 11.09
CA TYR A 230 11.76 10.49 9.72
C TYR A 230 10.47 10.55 8.89
N PHE A 231 9.60 11.52 9.18
CA PHE A 231 8.27 11.65 8.54
C PHE A 231 8.34 11.79 7.01
N THR A 232 9.11 12.74 6.49
CA THR A 232 9.17 13.00 5.04
C THR A 232 9.73 11.80 4.27
N PHE A 233 10.73 11.14 4.85
CA PHE A 233 11.28 9.90 4.30
C PHE A 233 10.27 8.75 4.39
N GLN A 234 9.56 8.62 5.52
CA GLN A 234 8.50 7.61 5.71
C GLN A 234 7.47 7.71 4.59
N VAL A 235 6.97 8.91 4.31
CA VAL A 235 5.93 9.17 3.32
C VAL A 235 6.37 8.74 1.91
N THR A 236 7.56 9.15 1.48
CA THR A 236 8.06 8.81 0.14
C THR A 236 8.44 7.34 0.03
N PHE A 237 9.01 6.78 1.09
CA PHE A 237 9.27 5.34 1.20
C PHE A 237 7.98 4.51 1.17
N LYS A 238 6.89 4.98 1.79
CA LYS A 238 5.56 4.34 1.76
C LYS A 238 5.06 4.20 0.32
N ALA A 239 5.18 5.22 -0.53
CA ALA A 239 4.80 5.12 -1.94
C ALA A 239 5.52 3.95 -2.64
N LEU A 240 6.83 3.86 -2.45
CA LEU A 240 7.63 2.78 -3.02
C LEU A 240 7.21 1.42 -2.46
N VAL A 241 7.06 1.31 -1.13
CA VAL A 241 6.63 0.08 -0.46
C VAL A 241 5.29 -0.42 -1.01
N TYR A 242 4.27 0.43 -1.11
CA TYR A 242 2.97 0.03 -1.65
C TYR A 242 3.07 -0.40 -3.11
N SER A 243 3.90 0.27 -3.93
CA SER A 243 4.14 -0.16 -5.31
C SER A 243 4.79 -1.55 -5.41
N ILE A 244 5.75 -1.86 -4.52
CA ILE A 244 6.41 -3.16 -4.46
C ILE A 244 5.42 -4.22 -3.98
N LYS A 245 4.65 -3.92 -2.93
CA LYS A 245 3.62 -4.83 -2.41
C LYS A 245 2.64 -5.22 -3.52
N LEU A 246 2.07 -4.27 -4.25
CA LEU A 246 1.14 -4.57 -5.36
C LEU A 246 1.82 -5.41 -6.46
N LYS A 247 3.11 -5.19 -6.73
CA LYS A 247 3.87 -5.99 -7.70
C LYS A 247 4.06 -7.43 -7.22
N LEU A 248 4.37 -7.62 -5.95
CA LEU A 248 4.43 -8.92 -5.30
C LEU A 248 3.07 -9.63 -5.34
N GLU A 249 1.98 -8.91 -5.07
CA GLU A 249 0.61 -9.42 -5.19
C GLU A 249 0.28 -9.90 -6.60
N TYR A 250 0.65 -9.12 -7.61
CA TYR A 250 0.47 -9.50 -9.00
C TYR A 250 1.26 -10.77 -9.37
N VAL A 251 2.51 -10.89 -8.93
CA VAL A 251 3.34 -12.10 -9.14
C VAL A 251 2.66 -13.33 -8.52
N ILE A 252 2.08 -13.20 -7.32
CA ILE A 252 1.34 -14.27 -6.66
C ILE A 252 0.17 -14.74 -7.53
N LEU A 253 -0.62 -13.80 -8.08
CA LEU A 253 -1.73 -14.16 -8.96
C LEU A 253 -1.26 -14.96 -10.18
N GLY A 254 -0.20 -14.50 -10.85
CA GLY A 254 0.35 -15.20 -12.03
C GLY A 254 0.68 -16.66 -11.73
N ARG A 255 1.33 -16.92 -10.58
CA ARG A 255 1.67 -18.28 -10.14
C ARG A 255 0.45 -19.15 -9.84
N LEU A 256 -0.61 -18.57 -9.28
CA LEU A 256 -1.85 -19.30 -9.00
C LEU A 256 -2.55 -19.74 -10.29
N VAL A 257 -2.54 -18.88 -11.32
CA VAL A 257 -3.10 -19.20 -12.64
C VAL A 257 -2.29 -20.32 -13.31
N ASP A 258 -0.95 -20.26 -13.26
CA ASP A 258 -0.08 -21.30 -13.81
C ASP A 258 -0.35 -22.67 -13.18
N VAL A 259 -0.48 -22.74 -11.85
CA VAL A 259 -0.80 -24.00 -11.15
C VAL A 259 -2.17 -24.54 -11.53
N ALA A 260 -3.18 -23.67 -11.60
CA ALA A 260 -4.52 -24.08 -12.02
C ALA A 260 -4.52 -24.66 -13.44
N TYR A 261 -3.76 -24.04 -14.35
CA TYR A 261 -3.61 -24.52 -15.72
C TYR A 261 -2.91 -25.88 -15.80
N ILE A 262 -1.79 -26.05 -15.08
CA ILE A 262 -1.05 -27.32 -15.03
C ILE A 262 -1.93 -28.44 -14.47
N ARG A 263 -2.71 -28.17 -13.41
CA ARG A 263 -3.62 -29.17 -12.83
C ARG A 263 -4.73 -29.57 -13.80
N ALA A 264 -5.34 -28.61 -14.49
CA ALA A 264 -6.37 -28.88 -15.50
C ALA A 264 -5.84 -29.73 -16.67
N GLN A 265 -4.59 -29.54 -17.10
CA GLN A 265 -3.96 -30.40 -18.13
C GLN A 265 -3.68 -31.82 -17.62
N SER A 266 -3.32 -31.97 -16.34
CA SER A 266 -3.05 -33.30 -15.75
C SER A 266 -4.31 -34.17 -15.62
N GLU A 267 -5.49 -33.55 -15.51
CA GLU A 267 -6.80 -34.21 -15.40
C GLU A 267 -7.47 -34.45 -16.77
N ALA A 268 -6.92 -33.91 -17.88
CA ALA A 268 -7.42 -34.19 -19.22
C ALA A 268 -7.11 -35.64 -19.62
N PRO A 269 -8.10 -36.45 -20.08
CA PRO A 269 -7.86 -37.83 -20.45
C PRO A 269 -6.90 -37.88 -21.64
N ARG A 270 -5.73 -38.51 -21.44
CA ARG A 270 -4.82 -38.84 -22.53
C ARG A 270 -5.50 -39.87 -23.42
N PHE A 271 -6.19 -39.42 -24.46
CA PHE A 271 -6.54 -40.29 -25.58
C PHE A 271 -5.24 -40.77 -26.23
N ARG A 272 -4.85 -42.00 -25.86
CA ARG A 272 -3.88 -42.79 -26.62
C ARG A 272 -4.61 -43.28 -27.87
N PHE A 273 -4.26 -42.73 -29.02
CA PHE A 273 -4.48 -43.38 -30.31
C PHE A 273 -3.37 -44.41 -30.54
#